data_AF-A0A939KNV7-F1
#
_entry.id   AF-A0A939KNV7-F1
#
_cell.length_a   1.000
_cell.length_b   1.000
_cell.length_c   1.000
_cell.angle_alpha   90.00
_cell.angle_beta   90.00
_cell.angle_gamma   90.00
#
_symmetry.space_group_name_H-M   'P 1'
#
loop_
_entity.id
_entity.type
_entity.pdbx_description
1 polymer ?
#
loop_
_entity_poly.entity_id
_entity_poly.type
_entity_poly.pdbx_seq_one_letter_code
_entity_poly.pdbx_strand_id
1 'polypeptide(L)'
;MDSSVVAEAIRLIEAGQGVNADELLADQWDGEGSWRTKQVWQRVSVLGAGEGQTEYHALFQDRARLVRKAKEHHEAGNYEASIPLMQNQMEGLVMDVAGGRKFFTQDPKYKADLLDPLQLVGIEACLATLQKILGEGVSQTQAAGSLSRHGVAHGRELAYDTRVNSAKYWSVLDALVQWARPMAQQEAQRLRRERESASAGSQDVDANGRRLDNREFRETKDFLRKLLTSAMGWLASTGELRRDLVGNVYTVKDFVKAGLPADPGIHTSLSPDGKIIWFWRTTMSGWVLGAAVGIHGDGFDEWLYSGSTPPLDGPHETPTVWGRPYDTPPDWTS
;
A
#
# COMPACT_ATOMS: atom_id res chain seq x y z
N MET A 1 19.36 -3.87 2.86
CA MET A 1 20.79 -3.95 2.48
C MET A 1 21.30 -5.34 2.81
N ASP A 2 22.40 -5.82 2.20
CA ASP A 2 23.04 -7.06 2.65
C ASP A 2 23.66 -6.80 4.03
N SER A 3 23.33 -7.64 5.03
CA SER A 3 23.79 -7.45 6.41
C SER A 3 25.30 -7.63 6.55
N SER A 4 25.93 -8.46 5.71
CA SER A 4 27.38 -8.65 5.70
C SER A 4 28.10 -7.39 5.21
N VAL A 5 27.53 -6.72 4.19
CA VAL A 5 28.04 -5.46 3.63
C VAL A 5 27.91 -4.33 4.65
N VAL A 6 26.80 -4.25 5.39
CA VAL A 6 26.63 -3.27 6.46
C VAL A 6 27.64 -3.50 7.59
N ALA A 7 27.85 -4.76 8.00
CA ALA A 7 28.82 -5.08 9.04
C ALA A 7 30.28 -4.75 8.62
N GLU A 8 30.62 -4.95 7.35
CA GLU A 8 31.91 -4.50 6.80
C GLU A 8 32.01 -2.97 6.76
N ALA A 9 30.97 -2.26 6.31
CA ALA A 9 30.95 -0.80 6.29
C ALA A 9 31.15 -0.21 7.69
N ILE A 10 30.54 -0.80 8.73
CA ILE A 10 30.76 -0.41 10.12
C ILE A 10 32.24 -0.59 10.51
N ARG A 11 32.85 -1.74 10.19
CA ARG A 11 34.28 -1.97 10.45
C ARG A 11 35.19 -0.98 9.74
N LEU A 12 34.88 -0.63 8.49
CA LEU A 12 35.59 0.39 7.73
C LEU A 12 35.47 1.77 8.40
N ILE A 13 34.30 2.13 8.91
CA ILE A 13 34.10 3.38 9.67
C ILE A 13 34.92 3.37 10.96
N GLU A 14 34.89 2.28 11.73
CA GLU A 14 35.68 2.13 12.97
C GLU A 14 37.20 2.22 12.71
N ALA A 15 37.65 1.79 11.52
CA ALA A 15 39.04 1.91 11.08
C ALA A 15 39.40 3.29 10.48
N GLY A 16 38.47 4.26 10.47
CA GLY A 16 38.70 5.59 9.89
C GLY A 16 38.65 5.62 8.35
N GLN A 17 38.16 4.56 7.71
CA GLN A 17 38.06 4.41 6.26
C GLN A 17 36.64 4.72 5.75
N GLY A 18 36.06 5.84 6.21
CA GLY A 18 34.67 6.22 5.91
C GLY A 18 34.36 6.32 4.41
N VAL A 19 35.31 6.77 3.59
CA VAL A 19 35.15 6.82 2.13
C VAL A 19 34.97 5.41 1.54
N ASN A 20 35.75 4.44 2.00
CA ASN A 20 35.60 3.05 1.53
C ASN A 20 34.27 2.44 1.99
N ALA A 21 33.80 2.80 3.19
CA ALA A 21 32.49 2.39 3.68
C ALA A 21 31.37 2.96 2.81
N ASP A 22 31.47 4.23 2.43
CA ASP A 22 30.52 4.89 1.55
C ASP A 22 30.47 4.26 0.15
N GLU A 23 31.61 3.99 -0.47
CA GLU A 23 31.70 3.30 -1.76
C GLU A 23 31.08 1.90 -1.69
N LEU A 24 31.43 1.13 -0.64
CA LEU A 24 30.90 -0.22 -0.41
C LEU A 24 29.37 -0.22 -0.25
N LEU A 25 28.82 0.75 0.47
CA LEU A 25 27.37 0.90 0.62
C LEU A 25 26.71 1.39 -0.67
N ALA A 26 27.38 2.26 -1.44
CA ALA A 26 26.87 2.75 -2.70
C ALA A 26 26.73 1.61 -3.74
N ASP A 27 27.66 0.66 -3.76
CA ASP A 27 27.61 -0.52 -4.63
C ASP A 27 26.35 -1.37 -4.45
N GLN A 28 25.68 -1.26 -3.31
CA GLN A 28 24.40 -1.94 -3.07
C GLN A 28 23.23 -1.38 -3.89
N TRP A 29 23.41 -0.23 -4.54
CA TRP A 29 22.38 0.46 -5.33
C TRP A 29 22.62 0.40 -6.84
N ASP A 30 23.80 -0.08 -7.26
CA ASP A 30 24.24 -0.16 -8.64
C ASP A 30 24.35 -1.62 -9.11
N GLY A 31 24.47 -1.86 -10.43
CA GLY A 31 24.73 -3.19 -10.99
C GLY A 31 23.74 -4.26 -10.51
N GLU A 32 24.24 -5.31 -9.85
CA GLU A 32 23.41 -6.36 -9.24
C GLU A 32 22.51 -5.85 -8.11
N GLY A 33 22.82 -4.70 -7.50
CA GLY A 33 22.01 -4.01 -6.47
C GLY A 33 20.92 -3.09 -7.03
N SER A 34 20.91 -2.81 -8.33
CA SER A 34 19.96 -1.89 -8.98
C SER A 34 18.48 -2.27 -8.80
N TRP A 35 18.17 -3.53 -8.50
CA TRP A 35 16.80 -3.94 -8.15
C TRP A 35 16.26 -3.20 -6.91
N ARG A 36 17.12 -2.69 -6.02
CA ARG A 36 16.69 -1.91 -4.85
C ARG A 36 16.00 -0.61 -5.26
N THR A 37 16.56 0.15 -6.21
CA THR A 37 15.91 1.38 -6.70
C THR A 37 14.56 1.06 -7.34
N LYS A 38 14.46 -0.10 -8.02
CA LYS A 38 13.19 -0.63 -8.53
C LYS A 38 12.19 -0.89 -7.41
N GLN A 39 12.60 -1.55 -6.33
CA GLN A 39 11.72 -1.81 -5.21
C GLN A 39 11.23 -0.55 -4.52
N VAL A 40 12.10 0.45 -4.34
CA VAL A 40 11.71 1.71 -3.68
C VAL A 40 10.57 2.39 -4.44
N TRP A 41 10.67 2.59 -5.76
CA TRP A 41 9.58 3.24 -6.50
C TRP A 41 8.31 2.38 -6.55
N GLN A 42 8.44 1.05 -6.61
CA GLN A 42 7.28 0.15 -6.55
C GLN A 42 6.58 0.23 -5.20
N ARG A 43 7.32 0.32 -4.09
CA ARG A 43 6.75 0.52 -2.75
C ARG A 43 6.06 1.87 -2.64
N VAL A 44 6.63 2.93 -3.22
CA VAL A 44 5.93 4.23 -3.32
C VAL A 44 4.62 4.08 -4.07
N SER A 45 4.60 3.35 -5.20
CA SER A 45 3.39 3.22 -6.04
C SER A 45 2.21 2.56 -5.31
N VAL A 46 2.46 1.77 -4.28
CA VAL A 46 1.41 1.08 -3.50
C VAL A 46 1.05 1.79 -2.20
N LEU A 47 1.68 2.93 -1.89
CA LEU A 47 1.27 3.76 -0.76
C LEU A 47 -0.15 4.32 -1.00
N GLY A 48 -0.88 4.52 0.11
CA GLY A 48 -2.27 4.98 0.06
C GLY A 48 -3.26 4.01 -0.62
N ALA A 49 -2.80 2.85 -1.10
CA ALA A 49 -3.66 1.86 -1.75
C ALA A 49 -4.69 1.32 -0.76
N GLY A 50 -5.95 1.33 -1.18
CA GLY A 50 -7.08 0.81 -0.43
C GLY A 50 -8.34 0.90 -1.25
N GLU A 51 -9.31 0.01 -0.97
CA GLU A 51 -10.61 0.06 -1.64
C GLU A 51 -11.29 1.43 -1.43
N GLY A 52 -11.75 2.04 -2.51
CA GLY A 52 -12.39 3.35 -2.49
C GLY A 52 -11.44 4.54 -2.29
N GLN A 53 -10.12 4.33 -2.25
CA GLN A 53 -9.09 5.36 -2.06
C GLN A 53 -8.37 5.74 -3.36
N THR A 54 -9.13 5.94 -4.44
CA THR A 54 -8.56 6.21 -5.77
C THR A 54 -7.73 7.50 -5.79
N GLU A 55 -8.20 8.57 -5.15
CA GLU A 55 -7.53 9.88 -5.19
C GLU A 55 -6.22 9.88 -4.38
N TYR A 56 -6.27 9.41 -3.14
CA TYR A 56 -5.07 9.35 -2.29
C TYR A 56 -4.03 8.36 -2.84
N HIS A 57 -4.48 7.23 -3.41
CA HIS A 57 -3.59 6.31 -4.10
C HIS A 57 -3.00 6.90 -5.39
N ALA A 58 -3.79 7.63 -6.19
CA ALA A 58 -3.32 8.27 -7.42
C ALA A 58 -2.20 9.27 -7.16
N LEU A 59 -2.25 10.00 -6.04
CA LEU A 59 -1.16 10.88 -5.61
C LEU A 59 0.17 10.12 -5.49
N PHE A 60 0.17 8.92 -4.89
CA PHE A 60 1.37 8.10 -4.77
C PHE A 60 1.79 7.44 -6.08
N GLN A 61 0.86 7.16 -6.99
CA GLN A 61 1.19 6.74 -8.37
C GLN A 61 1.95 7.86 -9.10
N ASP A 62 1.52 9.11 -8.95
CA ASP A 62 2.21 10.27 -9.52
C ASP A 62 3.60 10.48 -8.91
N ARG A 63 3.75 10.30 -7.59
CA ARG A 63 5.06 10.28 -6.94
C ARG A 63 5.94 9.17 -7.46
N ALA A 64 5.42 7.95 -7.56
CA ALA A 64 6.15 6.78 -8.03
C ALA A 64 6.67 6.99 -9.46
N ARG A 65 5.89 7.65 -10.33
CA ARG A 65 6.34 8.07 -11.66
C ARG A 65 7.56 8.99 -11.61
N LEU A 66 7.61 9.94 -10.68
CA LEU A 66 8.77 10.85 -10.49
C LEU A 66 9.96 10.14 -9.86
N VAL A 67 9.74 9.27 -8.88
CA VAL A 67 10.81 8.42 -8.30
C VAL A 67 11.40 7.48 -9.35
N ARG A 68 10.57 6.94 -10.25
CA ARG A 68 11.05 6.14 -11.39
C ARG A 68 11.96 6.94 -12.32
N LYS A 69 11.65 8.21 -12.59
CA LYS A 69 12.55 9.10 -13.34
C LYS A 69 13.87 9.32 -12.60
N ALA A 70 13.84 9.53 -11.29
CA ALA A 70 15.07 9.66 -10.50
C ALA A 70 15.94 8.39 -10.59
N LYS A 71 15.31 7.21 -10.65
CA LYS A 71 15.99 5.92 -10.90
C LYS A 71 16.63 5.89 -12.29
N GLU A 72 15.88 6.24 -13.33
CA GLU A 72 16.39 6.28 -14.70
C GLU A 72 17.62 7.20 -14.80
N HIS A 73 17.61 8.36 -14.13
CA HIS A 73 18.77 9.24 -14.05
C HIS A 73 19.94 8.65 -13.26
N HIS A 74 19.69 8.00 -12.11
CA HIS A 74 20.72 7.36 -11.31
C HIS A 74 21.45 6.26 -12.10
N GLU A 75 20.70 5.37 -12.75
CA GLU A 75 21.27 4.27 -13.54
C GLU A 75 22.04 4.75 -14.77
N ALA A 76 21.68 5.92 -15.30
CA ALA A 76 22.40 6.55 -16.41
C ALA A 76 23.62 7.38 -15.96
N GLY A 77 23.90 7.46 -14.65
CA GLY A 77 24.98 8.29 -14.10
C GLY A 77 24.68 9.80 -14.07
N ASN A 78 23.44 10.21 -14.36
CA ASN A 78 23.00 11.62 -14.35
C ASN A 78 22.59 12.04 -12.94
N TYR A 79 23.55 12.02 -12.00
CA TYR A 79 23.29 12.28 -10.58
C TYR A 79 22.83 13.71 -10.29
N GLU A 80 23.26 14.68 -11.11
CA GLU A 80 22.85 16.08 -11.08
C GLU A 80 21.33 16.25 -11.28
N ALA A 81 20.69 15.33 -12.00
CA ALA A 81 19.24 15.30 -12.17
C ALA A 81 18.55 14.39 -11.13
N SER A 82 19.16 13.24 -10.81
CA SER A 82 18.59 12.26 -9.88
C SER A 82 18.41 12.82 -8.47
N ILE A 83 19.44 13.50 -7.95
CA ILE A 83 19.48 13.98 -6.56
C ILE A 83 18.40 15.04 -6.27
N PRO A 84 18.25 16.13 -7.05
CA PRO A 84 17.20 17.11 -6.81
C PRO A 84 15.78 16.51 -6.94
N LEU A 85 15.58 15.57 -7.86
CA LEU A 85 14.30 14.85 -7.97
C LEU A 85 14.00 14.06 -6.70
N MET A 86 14.97 13.30 -6.16
CA MET A 86 14.81 12.58 -4.90
C MET A 86 14.53 13.51 -3.73
N GLN A 87 15.27 14.61 -3.58
CA GLN A 87 15.03 15.61 -2.53
C GLN A 87 13.58 16.12 -2.57
N ASN A 88 13.08 16.47 -3.74
CA ASN A 88 11.69 16.94 -3.90
C ASN A 88 10.66 15.85 -3.56
N GLN A 89 10.93 14.59 -3.95
CA GLN A 89 10.02 13.48 -3.64
C GLN A 89 10.04 13.10 -2.16
N MET A 90 11.19 13.19 -1.49
CA MET A 90 11.30 12.98 -0.05
C MET A 90 10.47 14.00 0.74
N GLU A 91 10.64 15.29 0.45
CA GLU A 91 9.88 16.36 1.12
C GLU A 91 8.38 16.17 0.92
N GLY A 92 7.94 15.95 -0.32
CA GLY A 92 6.53 15.78 -0.60
C GLY A 92 5.94 14.50 0.00
N LEU A 93 6.67 13.37 -0.03
CA LEU A 93 6.23 12.13 0.61
C LEU A 93 5.96 12.37 2.11
N VAL A 94 6.87 13.05 2.80
CA VAL A 94 6.70 13.38 4.21
C VAL A 94 5.49 14.31 4.42
N MET A 95 5.31 15.33 3.58
CA MET A 95 4.16 16.23 3.69
C MET A 95 2.82 15.50 3.54
N ASP A 96 2.73 14.55 2.62
CA ASP A 96 1.49 13.81 2.34
C ASP A 96 1.07 12.85 3.45
N VAL A 97 2.02 12.36 4.25
CA VAL A 97 1.75 11.37 5.32
C VAL A 97 1.83 11.97 6.72
N ALA A 98 2.44 13.15 6.88
CA ALA A 98 2.65 13.82 8.17
C ALA A 98 1.85 15.12 8.32
N GLY A 99 0.68 15.21 7.67
CA GLY A 99 -0.23 16.35 7.81
C GLY A 99 0.38 17.69 7.38
N GLY A 100 1.17 17.69 6.29
CA GLY A 100 1.82 18.87 5.74
C GLY A 100 3.11 19.29 6.46
N ARG A 101 3.56 18.54 7.48
CA ARG A 101 4.88 18.74 8.08
C ARG A 101 5.99 18.37 7.10
N LYS A 102 7.14 18.99 7.27
CA LYS A 102 8.25 19.02 6.30
C LYS A 102 9.45 18.23 6.80
N PHE A 103 10.18 17.63 5.88
CA PHE A 103 11.39 16.86 6.21
C PHE A 103 12.58 17.80 6.38
N PHE A 104 12.86 18.70 5.43
CA PHE A 104 14.10 19.50 5.44
C PHE A 104 14.03 20.80 6.26
N THR A 105 12.86 21.19 6.79
CA THR A 105 12.74 22.44 7.56
C THR A 105 13.52 22.39 8.87
N GLN A 106 14.14 23.51 9.23
CA GLN A 106 14.73 23.70 10.56
C GLN A 106 13.74 24.32 11.56
N ASP A 107 12.62 24.87 11.09
CA ASP A 107 11.57 25.39 11.96
C ASP A 107 10.83 24.23 12.65
N PRO A 108 10.94 24.07 13.98
CA PRO A 108 10.30 22.97 14.72
C PRO A 108 8.78 22.93 14.56
N LYS A 109 8.13 24.09 14.31
CA LYS A 109 6.68 24.17 14.12
C LYS A 109 6.20 23.37 12.92
N TYR A 110 6.99 23.35 11.85
CA TYR A 110 6.65 22.69 10.59
C TYR A 110 7.40 21.38 10.41
N LYS A 111 8.27 20.98 11.33
CA LYS A 111 9.14 19.82 11.19
C LYS A 111 8.38 18.52 11.46
N ALA A 112 8.52 17.55 10.55
CA ALA A 112 7.95 16.22 10.74
C ALA A 112 8.64 15.51 11.89
N ASP A 113 7.85 14.89 12.76
CA ASP A 113 8.34 14.00 13.80
C ASP A 113 8.52 12.61 13.18
N LEU A 114 9.77 12.15 13.14
CA LEU A 114 10.13 10.89 12.51
C LEU A 114 10.25 9.76 13.54
N LEU A 115 10.10 10.06 14.84
CA LEU A 115 10.16 9.08 15.92
C LEU A 115 8.75 8.62 16.29
N ASP A 116 8.46 7.33 16.12
CA ASP A 116 7.30 6.67 16.70
C ASP A 116 7.75 5.98 18.00
N PRO A 117 7.36 6.49 19.19
CA PRO A 117 7.74 5.89 20.46
C PRO A 117 7.18 4.47 20.66
N LEU A 118 6.29 4.00 19.77
CA LEU A 118 5.70 2.66 19.80
C LEU A 118 6.38 1.68 18.83
N GLN A 119 7.34 2.12 18.01
CA GLN A 119 8.05 1.27 17.05
C GLN A 119 9.56 1.19 17.34
N LEU A 120 10.22 0.19 16.72
CA LEU A 120 11.65 -0.07 16.92
C LEU A 120 12.50 1.16 16.55
N VAL A 121 13.10 1.75 17.58
CA VAL A 121 13.81 3.04 17.61
C VAL A 121 14.94 3.21 16.58
N GLY A 122 15.47 2.12 16.00
CA GLY A 122 16.68 2.16 15.18
C GLY A 122 16.55 2.97 13.87
N ILE A 123 15.58 2.63 13.02
CA ILE A 123 15.42 3.28 11.70
C ILE A 123 15.04 4.75 11.86
N GLU A 124 14.20 5.04 12.84
CA GLU A 124 13.64 6.36 13.10
C GLU A 124 14.69 7.31 13.71
N ALA A 125 15.52 6.83 14.64
CA ALA A 125 16.64 7.61 15.16
C ALA A 125 17.67 7.95 14.06
N CYS A 126 17.96 7.00 13.17
CA CYS A 126 18.80 7.24 11.99
C CYS A 126 18.15 8.27 11.06
N LEU A 127 16.85 8.15 10.78
CA LEU A 127 16.11 9.11 9.95
C LEU A 127 16.12 10.53 10.56
N ALA A 128 15.93 10.68 11.87
CA ALA A 128 16.01 11.98 12.55
C ALA A 128 17.40 12.61 12.44
N THR A 129 18.46 11.79 12.51
CA THR A 129 19.84 12.25 12.32
C THR A 129 20.09 12.68 10.86
N LEU A 130 19.63 11.88 9.89
CA LEU A 130 19.70 12.22 8.47
C LEU A 130 18.89 13.46 8.13
N GLN A 131 17.71 13.64 8.72
CA GLN A 131 16.87 14.83 8.56
C GLN A 131 17.63 16.10 8.98
N LYS A 132 18.40 16.05 10.07
CA LYS A 132 19.25 17.16 10.50
C LYS A 132 20.36 17.46 9.50
N ILE A 133 21.11 16.44 9.07
CA ILE A 133 22.24 16.58 8.11
C ILE A 133 21.75 17.12 6.77
N LEU A 134 20.69 16.52 6.22
CA LEU A 134 20.18 16.88 4.89
C LEU A 134 19.50 18.26 4.88
N GLY A 135 18.90 18.67 6.00
CA GLY A 135 18.27 19.98 6.16
C GLY A 135 19.25 21.11 6.51
N GLU A 136 20.54 20.82 6.69
CA GLU A 136 21.51 21.81 7.12
C GLU A 136 21.66 22.96 6.10
N GLY A 137 21.73 24.19 6.59
CA GLY A 137 21.88 25.37 5.74
C GLY A 137 23.31 25.54 5.23
N VAL A 138 23.46 25.94 3.98
CA VAL A 138 24.77 26.25 3.35
C VAL A 138 24.82 27.74 3.01
N SER A 139 25.67 28.49 3.72
CA SER A 139 25.73 29.96 3.62
C SER A 139 26.62 30.45 2.48
N GLN A 140 27.66 29.70 2.12
CA GLN A 140 28.64 30.03 1.07
C GLN A 140 28.66 28.96 -0.02
N THR A 141 29.00 29.35 -1.24
CA THR A 141 29.20 28.37 -2.32
C THR A 141 30.44 27.52 -2.05
N GLN A 142 30.29 26.21 -2.23
CA GLN A 142 31.28 25.19 -1.95
C GLN A 142 31.19 24.05 -2.97
N ALA A 143 32.22 23.21 -3.01
CA ALA A 143 32.29 21.98 -3.80
C ALA A 143 32.75 20.83 -2.88
N ALA A 144 32.04 20.65 -1.77
CA ALA A 144 32.41 19.72 -0.70
C ALA A 144 31.70 18.36 -0.84
N GLY A 145 30.74 18.25 -1.76
CA GLY A 145 29.92 17.04 -1.92
C GLY A 145 28.96 16.80 -0.76
N SER A 146 28.54 17.87 -0.07
CA SER A 146 27.57 17.76 1.02
C SER A 146 26.20 17.29 0.54
N LEU A 147 25.43 16.66 1.43
CA LEU A 147 24.06 16.21 1.16
C LEU A 147 23.00 17.29 1.47
N SER A 148 23.41 18.55 1.63
CA SER A 148 22.48 19.62 2.00
C SER A 148 21.48 19.91 0.88
N ARG A 149 20.19 19.73 1.15
CA ARG A 149 19.12 20.16 0.24
C ARG A 149 19.16 21.67 0.01
N HIS A 150 19.51 22.45 1.03
CA HIS A 150 19.66 23.91 0.88
C HIS A 150 20.82 24.25 -0.07
N GLY A 151 21.97 23.60 0.10
CA GLY A 151 23.14 23.77 -0.78
C GLY A 151 22.81 23.47 -2.23
N VAL A 152 22.23 22.30 -2.49
CA VAL A 152 21.86 21.86 -3.86
C VAL A 152 20.80 22.77 -4.47
N ALA A 153 19.69 23.02 -3.77
CA ALA A 153 18.57 23.78 -4.32
C ALA A 153 18.89 25.26 -4.60
N HIS A 154 19.86 25.84 -3.88
CA HIS A 154 20.31 27.21 -4.09
C HIS A 154 21.57 27.34 -4.94
N GLY A 155 22.07 26.23 -5.54
CA GLY A 155 23.29 26.24 -6.35
C GLY A 155 24.55 26.59 -5.57
N ARG A 156 24.56 26.34 -4.26
CA ARG A 156 25.69 26.60 -3.36
C ARG A 156 26.54 25.37 -3.09
N GLU A 157 26.06 24.16 -3.37
CA GLU A 157 26.88 22.96 -3.41
C GLU A 157 27.09 22.58 -4.88
N LEU A 158 28.35 22.54 -5.34
CA LEU A 158 28.71 22.32 -6.74
C LEU A 158 29.22 20.90 -7.01
N ALA A 159 29.50 20.09 -5.99
CA ALA A 159 30.01 18.73 -6.14
C ALA A 159 29.04 17.67 -5.57
N TYR A 160 27.75 17.98 -5.51
CA TYR A 160 26.75 17.06 -4.94
C TYR A 160 26.47 15.84 -5.82
N ASP A 161 26.73 15.95 -7.12
CA ASP A 161 26.37 15.06 -8.23
C ASP A 161 27.27 13.84 -8.33
N THR A 162 27.47 13.14 -7.20
CA THR A 162 28.26 11.91 -7.14
C THR A 162 27.40 10.67 -7.04
N ARG A 163 27.93 9.53 -7.51
CA ARG A 163 27.34 8.20 -7.35
C ARG A 163 27.00 7.91 -5.89
N VAL A 164 27.98 8.11 -5.00
CA VAL A 164 27.85 7.89 -3.55
C VAL A 164 26.72 8.74 -2.97
N ASN A 165 26.65 10.03 -3.31
CA ASN A 165 25.57 10.89 -2.81
C ASN A 165 24.21 10.45 -3.32
N SER A 166 24.11 10.08 -4.59
CA SER A 166 22.88 9.54 -5.17
C SER A 166 22.43 8.26 -4.44
N ALA A 167 23.34 7.33 -4.17
CA ALA A 167 23.06 6.11 -3.41
C ALA A 167 22.64 6.39 -1.94
N LYS A 168 23.22 7.42 -1.31
CA LYS A 168 22.79 7.88 0.02
C LYS A 168 21.35 8.38 0.01
N TYR A 169 20.95 9.18 -0.99
CA TYR A 169 19.55 9.62 -1.12
C TYR A 169 18.59 8.45 -1.36
N TRP A 170 18.97 7.44 -2.15
CA TRP A 170 18.18 6.21 -2.28
C TRP A 170 17.99 5.47 -0.95
N SER A 171 19.05 5.41 -0.14
CA SER A 171 19.00 4.82 1.20
C SER A 171 18.04 5.57 2.11
N VAL A 172 18.06 6.91 2.07
CA VAL A 172 17.12 7.72 2.87
C VAL A 172 15.69 7.58 2.36
N LEU A 173 15.47 7.53 1.04
CA LEU A 173 14.14 7.34 0.47
C LEU A 173 13.56 5.97 0.82
N ASP A 174 14.34 4.88 0.79
CA ASP A 174 13.87 3.56 1.21
C ASP A 174 13.43 3.56 2.69
N ALA A 175 14.24 4.16 3.56
CA ALA A 175 13.91 4.31 4.97
C ALA A 175 12.64 5.17 5.17
N LEU A 176 12.49 6.27 4.42
CA LEU A 176 11.30 7.11 4.46
C LEU A 176 10.05 6.38 3.97
N VAL A 177 10.16 5.54 2.94
CA VAL A 177 9.03 4.75 2.44
C VAL A 177 8.60 3.71 3.48
N GLN A 178 9.55 3.10 4.18
CA GLN A 178 9.25 2.18 5.29
C GLN A 178 8.54 2.91 6.43
N TRP A 179 9.04 4.07 6.82
CA TRP A 179 8.43 4.93 7.84
C TRP A 179 7.04 5.42 7.43
N ALA A 180 6.86 5.87 6.19
CA ALA A 180 5.61 6.43 5.66
C ALA A 180 4.46 5.41 5.56
N ARG A 181 4.77 4.12 5.41
CA ARG A 181 3.77 3.07 5.13
C ARG A 181 2.65 2.98 6.18
N PRO A 182 2.91 2.83 7.49
CA PRO A 182 1.85 2.80 8.48
C PRO A 182 1.01 4.08 8.51
N MET A 183 1.61 5.26 8.34
CA MET A 183 0.88 6.54 8.31
C MET A 183 -0.01 6.66 7.08
N ALA A 184 0.50 6.32 5.90
CA ALA A 184 -0.30 6.31 4.67
C ALA A 184 -1.50 5.35 4.77
N GLN A 185 -1.34 4.20 5.44
CA GLN A 185 -2.43 3.27 5.70
C GLN A 185 -3.47 3.85 6.67
N GLN A 186 -3.04 4.51 7.75
CA GLN A 186 -3.94 5.16 8.70
C GLN A 186 -4.72 6.29 8.03
N GLU A 187 -4.06 7.10 7.21
CA GLU A 187 -4.68 8.21 6.49
C GLU A 187 -5.68 7.72 5.45
N ALA A 188 -5.34 6.69 4.67
CA ALA A 188 -6.26 6.04 3.74
C ALA A 188 -7.52 5.50 4.46
N GLN A 189 -7.36 4.96 5.68
CA GLN A 189 -8.49 4.52 6.49
C GLN A 189 -9.32 5.70 7.01
N ARG A 190 -8.70 6.80 7.43
CA ARG A 190 -9.39 8.02 7.88
C ARG A 190 -10.24 8.60 6.76
N LEU A 191 -9.64 8.82 5.59
CA LEU A 191 -10.32 9.34 4.39
C LEU A 191 -11.47 8.43 3.95
N ARG A 192 -11.28 7.11 4.03
CA ARG A 192 -12.35 6.15 3.75
C ARG A 192 -13.54 6.34 4.69
N ARG A 193 -13.30 6.39 6.00
CA ARG A 193 -14.37 6.58 7.00
C ARG A 193 -15.10 7.90 6.81
N GLU A 194 -14.39 8.97 6.45
CA GLU A 194 -15.00 10.27 6.17
C GLU A 194 -15.91 10.21 4.94
N ARG A 195 -15.44 9.59 3.85
CA ARG A 195 -16.26 9.38 2.64
C ARG A 195 -17.49 8.53 2.93
N GLU A 196 -17.31 7.42 3.63
CA GLU A 196 -18.38 6.51 4.05
C GLU A 196 -19.41 7.23 4.93
N SER A 197 -18.96 8.07 5.87
CA SER A 197 -19.85 8.87 6.72
C SER A 197 -20.59 9.94 5.93
N ALA A 198 -19.93 10.60 4.97
CA ALA A 198 -20.55 11.63 4.13
C ALA A 198 -21.58 11.05 3.15
N SER A 199 -21.39 9.79 2.73
CA SER A 199 -22.27 9.11 1.78
C SER A 199 -23.33 8.24 2.46
N ALA A 200 -23.34 8.18 3.80
CA ALA A 200 -24.22 7.31 4.57
C ALA A 200 -25.70 7.55 4.23
N GLY A 201 -26.41 6.49 3.84
CA GLY A 201 -27.82 6.51 3.45
C GLY A 201 -28.08 6.92 1.99
N SER A 202 -27.08 7.43 1.26
CA SER A 202 -27.23 7.77 -0.16
C SER A 202 -27.62 6.54 -0.97
N GLN A 203 -28.48 6.75 -1.97
CA GLN A 203 -28.82 5.73 -2.95
C GLN A 203 -28.08 5.90 -4.29
N ASP A 204 -27.21 6.91 -4.37
CA ASP A 204 -26.53 7.29 -5.59
C ASP A 204 -25.38 6.33 -5.93
N VAL A 205 -24.95 6.41 -7.19
CA VAL A 205 -23.80 5.69 -7.72
C VAL A 205 -22.78 6.68 -8.31
N ASP A 206 -21.51 6.27 -8.34
CA ASP A 206 -20.46 7.01 -9.02
C ASP A 206 -20.51 6.82 -10.55
N ALA A 207 -19.57 7.44 -11.27
CA ALA A 207 -19.48 7.37 -12.72
C ALA A 207 -19.25 5.94 -13.28
N ASN A 208 -18.81 5.00 -12.43
CA ASN A 208 -18.61 3.59 -12.79
C ASN A 208 -19.79 2.71 -12.35
N GLY A 209 -20.87 3.29 -11.84
CA GLY A 209 -22.04 2.57 -11.35
C GLY A 209 -21.87 1.95 -9.97
N ARG A 210 -20.83 2.35 -9.21
CA ARG A 210 -20.61 1.85 -7.85
C ARG A 210 -21.39 2.66 -6.84
N ARG A 211 -21.95 2.00 -5.84
CA ARG A 211 -22.66 2.63 -4.72
C ARG A 211 -21.78 3.66 -4.00
N LEU A 212 -22.34 4.86 -3.74
CA LEU A 212 -21.67 5.85 -2.89
C LEU A 212 -21.70 5.42 -1.41
N ASP A 213 -22.83 4.92 -0.91
CA ASP A 213 -22.90 4.27 0.41
C ASP A 213 -22.40 2.84 0.32
N ASN A 214 -21.08 2.69 0.45
CA ASN A 214 -20.36 1.42 0.39
C ASN A 214 -19.85 0.95 1.76
N ARG A 215 -20.49 1.40 2.85
CA ARG A 215 -20.14 0.97 4.22
C ARG A 215 -20.14 -0.56 4.33
N GLU A 216 -19.06 -1.09 4.87
CA GLU A 216 -18.76 -2.53 5.02
C GLU A 216 -18.58 -3.31 3.70
N PHE A 217 -18.54 -2.68 2.52
CA PHE A 217 -18.39 -3.40 1.25
C PHE A 217 -17.06 -4.15 1.20
N ARG A 218 -15.94 -3.49 1.55
CA ARG A 218 -14.62 -4.14 1.55
C ARG A 218 -14.59 -5.35 2.47
N GLU A 219 -14.96 -5.15 3.74
CA GLU A 219 -14.95 -6.18 4.76
C GLU A 219 -15.86 -7.36 4.35
N THR A 220 -17.01 -7.07 3.74
CA THR A 220 -17.93 -8.08 3.22
C THR A 220 -17.33 -8.83 2.04
N LYS A 221 -16.82 -8.14 1.00
CA LYS A 221 -16.22 -8.76 -0.19
C LYS A 221 -15.02 -9.62 0.15
N ASP A 222 -14.11 -9.12 0.98
CA ASP A 222 -12.92 -9.85 1.42
C ASP A 222 -13.32 -11.13 2.14
N PHE A 223 -14.34 -11.06 3.01
CA PHE A 223 -14.80 -12.24 3.73
C PHE A 223 -15.56 -13.23 2.83
N LEU A 224 -16.40 -12.75 1.91
CA LEU A 224 -17.10 -13.60 0.94
C LEU A 224 -16.10 -14.33 0.02
N ARG A 225 -15.04 -13.65 -0.46
CA ARG A 225 -13.95 -14.29 -1.22
C ARG A 225 -13.19 -15.31 -0.40
N LYS A 226 -12.96 -15.04 0.88
CA LYS A 226 -12.34 -16.00 1.80
C LYS A 226 -13.19 -17.26 1.99
N LEU A 227 -14.52 -17.10 2.08
CA LEU A 227 -15.47 -18.21 2.11
C LEU A 227 -15.44 -19.01 0.79
N LEU A 228 -15.49 -18.34 -0.36
CA LEU A 228 -15.37 -18.99 -1.67
C LEU A 228 -14.06 -19.78 -1.82
N THR A 229 -12.93 -19.18 -1.44
CA THR A 229 -11.62 -19.82 -1.50
C THR A 229 -11.60 -21.10 -0.65
N SER A 230 -12.21 -21.06 0.53
CA SER A 230 -12.31 -22.24 1.40
C SER A 230 -13.24 -23.30 0.84
N ALA A 231 -14.37 -22.89 0.27
CA ALA A 231 -15.30 -23.79 -0.40
C ALA A 231 -14.63 -24.51 -1.58
N MET A 232 -13.91 -23.79 -2.44
CA MET A 232 -13.13 -24.35 -3.55
C MET A 232 -12.06 -25.32 -3.06
N GLY A 233 -11.31 -24.96 -2.02
CA GLY A 233 -10.27 -25.84 -1.45
C GLY A 233 -10.86 -27.14 -0.89
N TRP A 234 -12.03 -27.08 -0.27
CA TRP A 234 -12.72 -28.29 0.21
C TRP A 234 -13.24 -29.12 -0.94
N LEU A 235 -13.92 -28.50 -1.89
CA LEU A 235 -14.44 -29.16 -3.07
C LEU A 235 -13.34 -29.88 -3.87
N ALA A 236 -12.18 -29.24 -4.03
CA ALA A 236 -11.02 -29.83 -4.71
C ALA A 236 -10.41 -31.02 -3.96
N SER A 237 -10.53 -31.07 -2.62
CA SER A 237 -9.90 -32.11 -1.80
C SER A 237 -10.83 -33.27 -1.44
N THR A 238 -12.13 -33.01 -1.28
CA THR A 238 -13.11 -34.02 -0.85
C THR A 238 -14.15 -34.35 -1.91
N GLY A 239 -14.27 -33.54 -2.97
CA GLY A 239 -15.35 -33.65 -3.95
C GLY A 239 -16.70 -33.15 -3.46
N GLU A 240 -16.77 -32.56 -2.26
CA GLU A 240 -18.02 -32.13 -1.62
C GLU A 240 -17.96 -30.68 -1.13
N LEU A 241 -19.10 -29.99 -1.22
CA LEU A 241 -19.25 -28.63 -0.69
C LEU A 241 -19.65 -28.64 0.78
N ARG A 242 -18.96 -27.82 1.57
CA ARG A 242 -19.14 -27.73 3.02
C ARG A 242 -20.12 -26.61 3.41
N ARG A 243 -21.17 -26.96 4.17
CA ARG A 243 -22.24 -26.01 4.57
C ARG A 243 -21.93 -25.18 5.81
N ASP A 244 -21.06 -25.67 6.69
CA ASP A 244 -20.74 -25.09 8.01
C ASP A 244 -19.46 -24.24 7.99
N LEU A 245 -19.10 -23.65 6.84
CA LEU A 245 -17.98 -22.71 6.79
C LEU A 245 -18.22 -21.51 7.72
N VAL A 246 -19.44 -20.99 7.76
CA VAL A 246 -19.87 -19.96 8.70
C VAL A 246 -20.28 -20.63 10.01
N GLY A 247 -19.67 -20.21 11.12
CA GLY A 247 -19.99 -20.69 12.48
C GLY A 247 -19.07 -21.80 13.00
N ASN A 248 -18.60 -22.72 12.13
CA ASN A 248 -17.69 -23.80 12.55
C ASN A 248 -16.24 -23.57 12.09
N VAL A 249 -16.03 -23.32 10.78
CA VAL A 249 -14.68 -23.03 10.25
C VAL A 249 -14.28 -21.59 10.55
N TYR A 250 -15.19 -20.66 10.30
CA TYR A 250 -15.03 -19.25 10.61
C TYR A 250 -15.94 -18.85 11.76
N THR A 251 -15.32 -18.30 12.80
CA THR A 251 -15.96 -17.99 14.07
C THR A 251 -16.15 -16.48 14.23
N VAL A 252 -16.83 -16.08 15.31
CA VAL A 252 -16.97 -14.67 15.73
C VAL A 252 -15.62 -13.94 15.73
N LYS A 253 -14.55 -14.62 16.16
CA LYS A 253 -13.21 -14.04 16.19
C LYS A 253 -12.70 -13.67 14.80
N ASP A 254 -13.02 -14.46 13.79
CA ASP A 254 -12.62 -14.22 12.40
C ASP A 254 -13.38 -13.04 11.78
N PHE A 255 -14.68 -12.93 12.06
CA PHE A 255 -15.51 -11.81 11.58
C PHE A 255 -15.06 -10.47 12.18
N VAL A 256 -14.87 -10.42 13.50
CA VAL A 256 -14.40 -9.21 14.20
C VAL A 256 -13.00 -8.83 13.73
N LYS A 257 -12.10 -9.82 13.52
CA LYS A 257 -10.76 -9.56 12.97
C LYS A 257 -10.82 -8.99 11.55
N ALA A 258 -11.82 -9.38 10.76
CA ALA A 258 -12.05 -8.86 9.42
C ALA A 258 -12.77 -7.50 9.40
N GLY A 259 -13.14 -6.93 10.55
CA GLY A 259 -13.85 -5.66 10.65
C GLY A 259 -15.37 -5.77 10.47
N LEU A 260 -15.93 -6.98 10.49
CA LEU A 260 -17.38 -7.22 10.49
C LEU A 260 -17.94 -7.30 11.92
N PRO A 261 -19.26 -7.10 12.11
CA PRO A 261 -19.92 -7.35 13.38
C PRO A 261 -19.76 -8.79 13.88
N ALA A 262 -19.92 -9.00 15.19
CA ALA A 262 -19.81 -10.33 15.82
C ALA A 262 -20.81 -11.34 15.24
N ASP A 263 -22.03 -10.88 14.95
CA ASP A 263 -22.99 -11.55 14.08
C ASP A 263 -22.99 -10.82 12.73
N PRO A 264 -22.28 -11.32 11.71
CA PRO A 264 -22.15 -10.61 10.44
C PRO A 264 -23.40 -10.75 9.57
N GLY A 265 -24.39 -11.59 9.91
CA GLY A 265 -25.56 -11.83 9.06
C GLY A 265 -25.19 -12.43 7.69
N ILE A 266 -24.16 -13.28 7.63
CA ILE A 266 -23.79 -14.00 6.41
C ILE A 266 -24.66 -15.25 6.30
N HIS A 267 -25.39 -15.35 5.20
CA HIS A 267 -26.21 -16.51 4.86
C HIS A 267 -25.43 -17.47 3.96
N THR A 268 -25.60 -18.77 4.17
CA THR A 268 -25.01 -19.84 3.36
C THR A 268 -26.12 -20.71 2.80
N SER A 269 -26.09 -20.96 1.50
CA SER A 269 -27.05 -21.81 0.81
C SER A 269 -26.35 -22.72 -0.18
N LEU A 270 -26.94 -23.90 -0.42
CA LEU A 270 -26.44 -24.86 -1.40
C LEU A 270 -27.56 -25.22 -2.37
N SER A 271 -27.17 -25.50 -3.61
CA SER A 271 -28.10 -25.98 -4.63
C SER A 271 -28.67 -27.34 -4.23
N PRO A 272 -29.86 -27.73 -4.73
CA PRO A 272 -30.46 -29.03 -4.43
C PRO A 272 -29.56 -30.22 -4.78
N ASP A 273 -28.74 -30.09 -5.82
CA ASP A 273 -27.77 -31.11 -6.25
C ASP A 273 -26.44 -31.06 -5.49
N GLY A 274 -26.26 -30.10 -4.58
CA GLY A 274 -25.06 -29.93 -3.77
C GLY A 274 -23.81 -29.50 -4.56
N LYS A 275 -23.96 -29.07 -5.81
CA LYS A 275 -22.84 -28.70 -6.69
C LYS A 275 -22.48 -27.22 -6.66
N ILE A 276 -23.34 -26.39 -6.08
CA ILE A 276 -23.14 -24.95 -5.96
C ILE A 276 -23.37 -24.56 -4.51
N ILE A 277 -22.49 -23.70 -4.01
CA ILE A 277 -22.65 -23.02 -2.74
C ILE A 277 -22.61 -21.52 -3.00
N TRP A 278 -23.45 -20.78 -2.29
CA TRP A 278 -23.39 -19.33 -2.30
C TRP A 278 -23.52 -18.75 -0.92
N PHE A 279 -22.85 -17.61 -0.76
CA PHE A 279 -22.84 -16.80 0.43
C PHE A 279 -23.38 -15.42 0.07
N TRP A 280 -24.16 -14.83 0.96
CA TRP A 280 -24.55 -13.44 0.81
C TRP A 280 -24.72 -12.76 2.15
N ARG A 281 -24.62 -11.44 2.13
CA ARG A 281 -24.76 -10.58 3.30
C ARG A 281 -25.43 -9.27 2.91
N THR A 282 -26.39 -8.84 3.72
CA THR A 282 -26.90 -7.46 3.70
C THR A 282 -25.96 -6.59 4.53
N THR A 283 -25.38 -5.57 3.91
CA THR A 283 -24.50 -4.61 4.59
C THR A 283 -25.30 -3.62 5.42
N MET A 284 -24.62 -2.82 6.25
CA MET A 284 -25.24 -1.74 7.01
C MET A 284 -25.97 -0.70 6.13
N SER A 285 -25.64 -0.56 4.85
CA SER A 285 -26.38 0.31 3.93
C SER A 285 -27.68 -0.30 3.41
N GLY A 286 -28.00 -1.55 3.79
CA GLY A 286 -29.13 -2.31 3.28
C GLY A 286 -28.87 -2.97 1.92
N TRP A 287 -27.67 -2.79 1.36
CA TRP A 287 -27.28 -3.39 0.09
C TRP A 287 -26.81 -4.82 0.28
N VAL A 288 -27.04 -5.69 -0.70
CA VAL A 288 -26.67 -7.09 -0.62
C VAL A 288 -25.49 -7.38 -1.54
N LEU A 289 -24.45 -7.99 -0.96
CA LEU A 289 -23.32 -8.55 -1.69
C LEU A 289 -23.36 -10.07 -1.55
N GLY A 290 -23.12 -10.78 -2.64
CA GLY A 290 -23.09 -12.24 -2.65
C GLY A 290 -22.01 -12.79 -3.56
N ALA A 291 -21.57 -14.00 -3.25
CA ALA A 291 -20.55 -14.71 -4.00
C ALA A 291 -20.89 -16.20 -4.02
N ALA A 292 -20.78 -16.84 -5.17
CA ALA A 292 -21.09 -18.26 -5.36
C ALA A 292 -19.95 -18.98 -6.08
N VAL A 293 -19.82 -20.27 -5.81
CA VAL A 293 -18.93 -21.16 -6.55
C VAL A 293 -19.58 -22.51 -6.80
N GLY A 294 -19.26 -23.10 -7.94
CA GLY A 294 -19.76 -24.40 -8.35
C GLY A 294 -18.83 -25.08 -9.35
N ILE A 295 -19.01 -26.39 -9.54
CA ILE A 295 -18.22 -27.19 -10.49
C ILE A 295 -18.75 -27.01 -11.91
N HIS A 296 -17.87 -26.69 -12.84
CA HIS A 296 -18.13 -26.74 -14.27
C HIS A 296 -17.01 -27.47 -15.01
N GLY A 297 -17.30 -28.67 -15.51
CA GLY A 297 -16.27 -29.55 -16.11
C GLY A 297 -15.18 -29.90 -15.10
N ASP A 298 -13.93 -29.64 -15.47
CA ASP A 298 -12.73 -29.84 -14.62
C ASP A 298 -12.36 -28.59 -13.78
N GLY A 299 -13.19 -27.54 -13.82
CA GLY A 299 -12.93 -26.25 -13.17
C GLY A 299 -14.04 -25.77 -12.24
N PHE A 300 -13.87 -24.54 -11.75
CA PHE A 300 -14.83 -23.84 -10.90
C PHE A 300 -15.35 -22.60 -11.59
N ASP A 301 -16.66 -22.41 -11.61
CA ASP A 301 -17.29 -21.14 -11.98
C ASP A 301 -17.49 -20.28 -10.73
N GLU A 302 -17.14 -19.00 -10.81
CA GLU A 302 -17.41 -18.00 -9.77
C GLU A 302 -18.50 -17.04 -10.25
N TRP A 303 -19.52 -16.81 -9.42
CA TRP A 303 -20.55 -15.79 -9.65
C TRP A 303 -20.53 -14.76 -8.53
N LEU A 304 -20.68 -13.49 -8.91
CA LEU A 304 -20.77 -12.38 -7.98
C LEU A 304 -22.15 -11.72 -8.08
N TYR A 305 -22.64 -11.26 -6.93
CA TYR A 305 -23.95 -10.63 -6.78
C TYR A 305 -23.83 -9.28 -6.10
N SER A 306 -24.57 -8.30 -6.62
CA SER A 306 -24.72 -6.97 -6.03
C SER A 306 -26.13 -6.45 -6.30
N GLY A 307 -26.94 -6.22 -5.26
CA GLY A 307 -28.33 -5.78 -5.44
C GLY A 307 -29.03 -5.38 -4.16
N SER A 308 -30.25 -4.85 -4.27
CA SER A 308 -31.05 -4.37 -3.13
C SER A 308 -31.83 -5.47 -2.40
N THR A 309 -31.89 -6.68 -2.97
CA THR A 309 -32.64 -7.82 -2.40
C THR A 309 -31.73 -9.04 -2.25
N PRO A 310 -31.95 -9.91 -1.24
CA PRO A 310 -31.20 -11.16 -1.15
C PRO A 310 -31.43 -12.10 -2.35
N PRO A 311 -30.39 -12.79 -2.86
CA PRO A 311 -30.57 -13.84 -3.86
C PRO A 311 -31.06 -15.11 -3.16
N LEU A 312 -32.37 -15.36 -3.23
CA LEU A 312 -33.02 -16.52 -2.60
C LEU A 312 -32.60 -17.84 -3.25
N ASP A 313 -32.32 -17.80 -4.56
CA ASP A 313 -31.93 -18.93 -5.37
C ASP A 313 -30.49 -18.78 -5.89
N GLY A 314 -29.90 -19.91 -6.28
CA GLY A 314 -28.54 -19.97 -6.80
C GLY A 314 -28.40 -19.39 -8.22
N PRO A 315 -27.15 -19.28 -8.71
CA PRO A 315 -26.84 -18.72 -10.03
C PRO A 315 -27.38 -19.55 -11.20
N HIS A 316 -27.64 -20.85 -11.03
CA HIS A 316 -28.24 -21.67 -12.08
C HIS A 316 -29.76 -21.50 -12.16
N GLU A 317 -30.41 -21.29 -11.03
CA GLU A 317 -31.84 -21.10 -10.92
C GLU A 317 -32.26 -19.68 -11.32
N THR A 318 -31.42 -18.68 -11.01
CA THR A 318 -31.68 -17.26 -11.31
C THR A 318 -30.51 -16.58 -12.03
N PRO A 319 -30.16 -17.03 -13.26
CA PRO A 319 -28.97 -16.56 -13.97
C PRO A 319 -29.04 -15.08 -14.40
N THR A 320 -30.21 -14.45 -14.32
CA THR A 320 -30.38 -13.00 -14.59
C THR A 320 -30.15 -12.13 -13.35
N VAL A 321 -30.17 -12.73 -12.15
CA VAL A 321 -29.98 -12.04 -10.86
C VAL A 321 -28.50 -12.03 -10.50
N TRP A 322 -27.82 -13.16 -10.72
CA TRP A 322 -26.37 -13.27 -10.61
C TRP A 322 -25.67 -12.68 -11.85
N GLY A 323 -24.44 -12.18 -11.68
CA GLY A 323 -23.59 -11.87 -12.83
C GLY A 323 -23.28 -13.14 -13.64
N ARG A 324 -22.75 -13.03 -14.86
CA ARG A 324 -22.22 -14.21 -15.55
C ARG A 324 -21.00 -14.76 -14.79
N PRO A 325 -20.60 -16.02 -15.01
CA PRO A 325 -19.33 -16.51 -14.49
C PRO A 325 -18.21 -15.53 -14.80
N TYR A 326 -17.47 -15.12 -13.75
CA TYR A 326 -16.35 -14.18 -13.80
C TYR A 326 -16.69 -12.73 -14.20
N ASP A 327 -17.96 -12.39 -14.45
CA ASP A 327 -18.37 -10.99 -14.55
C ASP A 327 -18.25 -10.34 -13.17
N THR A 328 -17.69 -9.13 -13.13
CA THR A 328 -17.53 -8.36 -11.89
C THR A 328 -18.55 -7.22 -11.87
N PRO A 329 -19.60 -7.29 -11.02
CA PRO A 329 -20.52 -6.17 -10.85
C PRO A 329 -19.76 -4.90 -10.40
N PRO A 330 -20.26 -3.69 -10.68
CA PRO A 330 -19.58 -2.45 -10.32
C PRO A 330 -19.08 -2.41 -8.87
N ASP A 331 -19.92 -2.80 -7.91
CA ASP A 331 -19.58 -2.78 -6.48
C ASP A 331 -18.50 -3.79 -6.08
N TRP A 332 -18.17 -4.76 -6.94
CA TRP A 332 -17.10 -5.73 -6.73
C TRP A 332 -15.75 -5.30 -7.32
N THR A 333 -15.73 -4.20 -8.08
CA THR A 333 -14.50 -3.64 -8.66
C THR A 333 -13.76 -2.74 -7.65
N SER A 334 -12.42 -2.69 -7.77
CA SER A 334 -11.49 -2.01 -6.84
C SER A 334 -11.53 -0.48 -6.92
#